data_AF-A0A355BQJ5-F1
#
_entry.id   AF-A0A355BQJ5-F1
#
_cell.length_a   1.000
_cell.length_b   1.000
_cell.length_c   1.000
_cell.angle_alpha   90.00
_cell.angle_beta   90.00
_cell.angle_gamma   90.00
#
_symmetry.space_group_name_H-M   'P 1'
#
loop_
_entity.id
_entity.type
_entity.pdbx_description
1 polymer ?
#
loop_
_entity_poly.entity_id
_entity_poly.type
_entity_poly.pdbx_seq_one_letter_code
_entity_poly.pdbx_strand_id
1 'polypeptide(L)' 'LNSDCLGALATMYKRHGYEFVSLEKALQDPAYQTPVTVFGNWGISWIDRWAMSQGKSGEFFKGEPETPEYIKTLAAGIPK' A
#
# COMPACT_ATOMS: atom_id res chain seq x y z
N LEU A 1 -3.50 -6.20 10.48
CA LEU A 1 -3.18 -5.28 11.60
C LEU A 1 -4.22 -5.52 12.70
N ASN A 2 -3.81 -5.85 13.91
CA ASN A 2 -4.74 -6.09 15.03
C ASN A 2 -5.19 -4.77 15.67
N SER A 3 -6.35 -4.78 16.32
CA SER A 3 -6.88 -3.64 17.09
C SER A 3 -5.92 -3.18 18.19
N ASP A 4 -5.12 -4.11 18.73
CA ASP A 4 -4.23 -3.87 19.86
C ASP A 4 -3.11 -2.87 19.53
N CYS A 5 -2.69 -2.80 18.27
CA CYS A 5 -1.66 -1.87 17.81
C CYS A 5 -2.20 -0.49 17.43
N LEU A 6 -3.53 -0.31 17.31
CA LEU A 6 -4.12 0.91 16.75
C LEU A 6 -3.78 2.15 17.60
N GLY A 7 -3.86 2.05 18.93
CA GLY A 7 -3.56 3.17 19.84
C GLY A 7 -2.10 3.63 19.77
N ALA A 8 -1.17 2.66 19.68
CA ALA A 8 0.26 2.95 19.55
C ALA A 8 0.57 3.67 18.23
N LEU A 9 -0.03 3.20 17.13
CA LEU A 9 0.10 3.83 15.81
C LEU A 9 -0.50 5.23 15.80
N ALA A 10 -1.71 5.41 16.36
CA ALA A 10 -2.33 6.72 16.44
C ALA A 10 -1.46 7.73 17.20
N THR A 11 -0.84 7.29 18.30
CA THR A 11 0.09 8.12 19.09
C THR A 11 1.35 8.45 18.28
N MET A 12 1.91 7.48 17.57
CA MET A 12 3.06 7.68 16.68
C MET A 12 2.77 8.76 15.63
N TYR A 13 1.64 8.65 14.92
CA TYR A 13 1.24 9.65 13.93
C TYR A 13 1.14 11.06 14.53
N LYS A 14 0.52 11.23 15.71
CA LYS A 14 0.47 12.54 16.39
C LYS A 14 1.86 13.09 16.69
N ARG A 15 2.80 12.25 17.16
CA ARG A 15 4.19 12.68 17.43
C ARG A 15 4.93 13.16 16.18
N HIS A 16 4.58 12.63 15.02
CA HIS A 16 5.12 13.06 13.72
C HIS A 16 4.35 14.23 13.09
N GLY A 17 3.41 14.85 13.82
CA GLY A 17 2.68 16.03 13.34
C GLY A 17 1.51 15.74 12.40
N TYR A 18 1.06 14.49 12.31
CA TYR A 18 -0.12 14.14 11.52
C TYR A 18 -1.41 14.54 12.23
N GLU A 19 -2.37 15.04 11.45
CA GLU A 19 -3.73 15.31 11.89
C GLU A 19 -4.68 14.20 11.44
N PHE A 20 -5.66 13.88 12.28
CA PHE A 20 -6.72 12.93 11.94
C PHE A 20 -7.93 13.67 11.39
N VAL A 21 -8.37 13.27 10.20
CA VAL A 21 -9.57 13.77 9.54
C VAL A 21 -10.61 12.66 9.39
N SER A 22 -11.87 13.03 9.17
CA SER A 22 -12.89 12.04 8.80
C SER A 22 -12.57 11.40 7.45
N LEU A 23 -13.07 10.18 7.24
CA LEU A 23 -12.97 9.52 5.94
C LEU A 23 -13.60 10.37 4.83
N GLU A 24 -14.76 10.99 5.10
CA GLU A 24 -15.42 11.90 4.17
C GLU A 24 -14.50 13.03 3.71
N LYS A 25 -13.77 13.66 4.64
CA LYS A 25 -12.79 14.70 4.31
C LYS A 25 -11.59 14.13 3.54
N ALA A 26 -11.07 12.97 3.93
CA ALA A 26 -9.95 12.35 3.23
C ALA A 26 -10.28 12.03 1.77
N LEU A 27 -11.49 11.55 1.50
CA LEU A 27 -11.95 11.20 0.15
C LEU A 27 -12.18 12.41 -0.77
N GLN A 28 -12.17 13.63 -0.25
CA GLN A 28 -12.22 14.85 -1.07
C GLN A 28 -10.88 15.17 -1.74
N ASP A 29 -9.78 14.51 -1.34
CA ASP A 29 -8.48 14.73 -1.96
C ASP A 29 -8.50 14.34 -3.46
N PRO A 30 -8.00 15.20 -4.38
CA PRO A 30 -7.98 14.91 -5.82
C PRO A 30 -7.27 13.60 -6.19
N ALA A 31 -6.35 13.09 -5.36
CA ALA A 31 -5.71 11.80 -5.57
C ALA A 31 -6.75 10.68 -5.75
N TYR A 32 -7.87 10.73 -5.02
CA TYR A 32 -8.96 9.75 -5.13
C TYR A 32 -9.77 9.84 -6.44
N GLN A 33 -9.60 10.90 -7.23
CA GLN A 33 -10.19 11.02 -8.57
C GLN A 33 -9.30 10.40 -9.66
N THR A 34 -8.08 9.96 -9.30
CA THR A 34 -7.13 9.35 -10.23
C THR A 34 -7.68 8.02 -10.76
N PRO A 35 -7.89 7.88 -12.08
CA PRO A 35 -8.36 6.62 -12.65
C PRO A 35 -7.35 5.49 -12.43
N VAL A 36 -7.85 4.29 -12.12
CA VAL A 36 -7.06 3.07 -12.06
C VAL A 36 -7.40 2.24 -13.28
N THR A 37 -6.40 1.96 -14.12
CA THR A 37 -6.57 1.26 -15.40
C THR A 37 -5.78 -0.04 -15.48
N VAL A 38 -4.87 -0.27 -14.53
CA VAL A 38 -4.01 -1.45 -14.48
C VAL A 38 -4.48 -2.42 -13.40
N PHE A 39 -4.83 -3.65 -13.80
CA PHE A 39 -5.34 -4.70 -12.93
C PHE A 39 -4.77 -6.07 -13.27
N GLY A 40 -4.62 -6.92 -12.25
CA GLY A 40 -4.16 -8.29 -12.39
C GLY A 40 -4.08 -9.01 -11.05
N ASN A 41 -3.81 -10.32 -11.09
CA ASN A 41 -3.67 -11.18 -9.91
C ASN A 41 -2.20 -11.27 -9.45
N TRP A 42 -1.60 -10.12 -9.14
CA TRP A 42 -0.17 -10.03 -8.80
C TRP A 42 0.10 -9.87 -7.30
N GLY A 43 -0.93 -9.61 -6.49
CA GLY A 43 -0.75 -9.32 -5.07
C GLY A 43 -0.06 -7.98 -4.77
N ILE A 44 0.11 -7.10 -5.77
CA ILE A 44 0.66 -5.75 -5.60
C ILE A 44 -0.33 -4.82 -4.90
N SER A 45 0.20 -3.78 -4.25
CA SER A 45 -0.58 -2.81 -3.49
C SER A 45 -1.49 -1.96 -4.41
N TRP A 46 -2.46 -1.28 -3.81
CA TRP A 46 -3.29 -0.33 -4.54
C TRP A 46 -2.50 0.89 -5.05
N ILE A 47 -1.46 1.30 -4.30
CA ILE A 47 -0.57 2.41 -4.68
C ILE A 47 0.23 2.03 -5.94
N ASP A 48 0.66 0.77 -6.05
CA ASP A 48 1.40 0.30 -7.22
C ASP A 48 0.51 0.34 -8.47
N ARG A 49 -0.76 -0.05 -8.32
CA ARG A 49 -1.76 0.05 -9.39
C ARG A 49 -1.98 1.50 -9.82
N TRP A 50 -2.04 2.45 -8.88
CA TRP A 50 -2.10 3.87 -9.20
C TRP A 50 -0.88 4.33 -9.99
N ALA A 51 0.32 4.00 -9.53
CA ALA A 51 1.55 4.37 -10.22
C ALA A 51 1.60 3.79 -11.64
N MET A 52 1.30 2.50 -11.81
CA MET A 52 1.24 1.86 -13.13
C MET A 52 0.16 2.47 -14.03
N SER A 53 -1.01 2.83 -13.48
CA SER A 53 -2.09 3.50 -14.23
C SER A 53 -1.70 4.90 -14.71
N GLN A 54 -0.73 5.54 -14.05
CA GLN A 54 -0.09 6.78 -14.47
C GLN A 54 1.13 6.56 -15.39
N GLY A 55 1.37 5.32 -15.85
CA GLY A 55 2.48 4.98 -16.75
C GLY A 55 3.84 4.87 -16.05
N LYS A 56 3.89 4.83 -14.71
CA LYS A 56 5.14 4.60 -13.98
C LYS A 56 5.61 3.15 -14.18
N SER A 57 6.91 2.98 -14.34
CA SER A 57 7.55 1.68 -14.54
C SER A 57 9.04 1.74 -14.14
N GLY A 58 9.69 0.58 -14.10
CA GLY A 58 11.14 0.47 -13.92
C GLY A 58 11.63 1.15 -12.64
N GLU A 59 12.47 2.18 -12.79
CA GLU A 59 13.13 2.90 -11.70
C GLU A 59 12.15 3.48 -10.66
N PHE A 60 10.88 3.72 -11.00
CA PHE A 60 9.88 4.19 -10.03
C PHE A 60 9.69 3.23 -8.86
N PHE A 61 9.77 1.91 -9.12
CA PHE A 61 9.58 0.85 -8.12
C PHE A 61 10.91 0.38 -7.51
N LYS A 62 12.01 1.10 -7.79
CA LYS A 62 13.32 0.72 -7.29
C LYS A 62 13.42 0.96 -5.79
N GLY A 63 13.92 -0.05 -5.07
CA GLY A 63 14.07 0.01 -3.63
C GLY A 63 12.85 -0.48 -2.86
N GLU A 64 11.81 -0.97 -3.56
CA GLU A 64 10.77 -1.76 -2.89
C GLU A 64 11.39 -2.99 -2.22
N PRO A 65 10.95 -3.33 -1.00
CA PRO A 65 11.47 -4.47 -0.29
C PRO A 65 11.11 -5.74 -1.07
N GLU A 66 12.13 -6.54 -1.38
CA GLU A 66 11.89 -7.85 -1.96
C GLU A 66 11.22 -8.78 -0.94
N THR A 67 10.31 -9.63 -1.44
CA THR A 67 9.77 -10.71 -0.63
C THR A 67 10.92 -11.57 -0.10
N PRO A 68 11.06 -11.76 1.22
CA PRO A 68 12.12 -12.58 1.78
C PRO A 68 12.09 -14.02 1.24
N GLU A 69 13.25 -14.62 1.02
CA GLU A 69 13.35 -15.95 0.40
C GLU A 69 12.57 -17.03 1.15
N TYR A 70 12.59 -17.03 2.48
CA TYR A 70 11.86 -18.02 3.27
C TYR A 70 10.34 -17.97 3.01
N ILE A 71 9.77 -16.79 2.71
CA ILE A 71 8.36 -16.65 2.34
C ILE A 71 8.11 -17.23 0.95
N LYS A 72 9.02 -16.99 -0.01
CA LYS A 72 8.93 -17.57 -1.36
C LYS A 72 8.95 -19.11 -1.30
N THR A 73 9.83 -19.69 -0.48
CA THR A 73 9.90 -21.15 -0.27
C THR A 73 8.62 -21.71 0.33
N LEU A 74 8.07 -21.07 1.38
CA LEU A 74 6.81 -21.49 2.00
C LEU A 74 5.64 -21.43 1.01
N ALA A 75 5.55 -20.37 0.20
CA ALA A 75 4.50 -20.22 -0.80
C ALA A 75 4.59 -21.27 -1.93
N ALA A 76 5.81 -21.66 -2.34
CA ALA A 76 6.01 -22.66 -3.40
C ALA A 76 5.63 -24.09 -2.97
N GLY A 77 5.64 -24.38 -1.66
CA GLY A 77 5.25 -25.68 -1.12
C GLY A 77 3.74 -25.86 -0.91
N ILE A 78 2.94 -24.80 -1.07
CA ILE A 78 1.47 -24.85 -0.96
C ILE A 78 0.90 -25.04 -2.38
N PRO A 79 0.26 -26.18 -2.71
CA PRO A 79 -0.39 -26.34 -4.00
C PRO A 79 -1.45 -25.24 -4.21
N LYS A 80 -1.41 -24.59 -5.38
CA LYS A 80 -2.38 -23.55 -5.80
C LYS A 80 -3.77 -24.13 -6.06
#